data_AF-A0A3M9N6V4-F1
#
_entry.id   AF-A0A3M9N6V4-F1
#
_cell.length_a   1.000
_cell.length_b   1.000
_cell.length_c   1.000
_cell.angle_alpha   90.00
_cell.angle_beta   90.00
_cell.angle_gamma   90.00
#
_symmetry.space_group_name_H-M   'P 1'
#
loop_
_entity.id
_entity.type
_entity.pdbx_description
1 polymer ?
#
loop_
_entity_poly.entity_id
_entity_poly.type
_entity_poly.pdbx_seq_one_letter_code
_entity_poly.pdbx_strand_id
1 'polypeptide(L)'
;MNLLRILKIINKAIKISINRVELNTSFEQIGEEINNNNFKMLPITFQDTLIISSLPFHHRDPFDRLLIAQSLNNNFILISKDKFFDNYQIKTIW
;
A
#
# COMPACT_ATOMS: atom_id res chain seq x y z
N MET A 1 -1.86 5.91 14.29
CA MET A 1 -0.84 4.88 13.94
C MET A 1 -0.69 4.94 12.44
N ASN A 2 0.45 5.44 11.94
CA ASN A 2 0.66 5.57 10.51
C ASN A 2 1.20 4.24 9.98
N LEU A 3 0.53 3.67 8.97
CA LEU A 3 0.87 2.36 8.42
C LEU A 3 1.46 2.54 7.02
N LEU A 4 2.63 1.97 6.78
CA LEU A 4 3.24 1.92 5.45
C LEU A 4 3.18 0.48 4.93
N ARG A 5 2.85 0.32 3.65
CA ARG A 5 2.71 -1.01 3.05
C ARG A 5 3.97 -1.48 2.35
N ILE A 6 4.43 -2.68 2.69
CA ILE A 6 5.62 -3.30 2.11
C ILE A 6 5.57 -3.40 0.58
N LEU A 7 4.41 -3.69 -0.04
CA LEU A 7 4.35 -3.78 -1.51
C LEU A 7 4.56 -2.44 -2.23
N LYS A 8 4.13 -1.30 -1.65
CA LYS A 8 4.39 0.01 -2.28
C LYS A 8 5.88 0.35 -2.20
N ILE A 9 6.53 -0.02 -1.09
CA ILE A 9 7.97 0.08 -0.90
C ILE A 9 8.69 -0.80 -1.93
N ILE A 10 8.27 -2.07 -2.11
CA ILE A 10 8.85 -2.99 -3.10
C ILE A 10 8.71 -2.44 -4.53
N ASN A 11 7.53 -1.94 -4.91
CA ASN A 11 7.35 -1.34 -6.24
C ASN A 11 8.25 -0.10 -6.44
N LYS A 12 8.40 0.72 -5.40
CA LYS A 12 9.33 1.85 -5.42
C LYS A 12 10.78 1.35 -5.60
N ALA A 13 11.20 0.33 -4.85
CA ALA A 13 12.51 -0.29 -4.96
C ALA A 13 12.79 -0.81 -6.37
N ILE A 14 11.82 -1.53 -6.97
CA ILE A 14 11.93 -2.02 -8.35
C ILE A 14 12.05 -0.85 -9.34
N LYS A 15 11.24 0.19 -9.20
CA LYS A 15 11.31 1.35 -10.09
C LYS A 15 12.65 2.09 -10.00
N ILE A 16 13.26 2.13 -8.83
CA ILE A 16 14.60 2.67 -8.61
C ILE A 16 15.64 1.79 -9.30
N SER A 17 15.58 0.46 -9.12
CA SER A 17 16.57 -0.46 -9.70
C SER A 17 16.57 -0.48 -11.25
N ILE A 18 15.46 -0.09 -11.89
CA ILE A 18 15.36 0.06 -13.34
C ILE A 18 15.45 1.52 -13.83
N ASN A 19 15.96 2.44 -12.99
CA ASN A 19 16.15 3.86 -13.30
C ASN A 19 14.89 4.59 -13.80
N ARG A 20 13.70 4.17 -13.35
CA ARG A 20 12.42 4.84 -13.66
C ARG A 20 12.05 5.93 -12.66
N VAL A 21 12.72 5.98 -11.51
CA VAL A 21 12.51 6.97 -10.46
C VAL A 21 13.86 7.35 -9.90
N GLU A 22 14.21 8.62 -10.00
CA GLU A 22 15.32 9.20 -9.24
C GLU A 22 14.83 9.62 -7.86
N LEU A 23 15.66 9.39 -6.85
CA LEU A 23 15.42 9.83 -5.49
C LEU A 23 16.48 10.86 -5.11
N ASN A 24 16.05 11.88 -4.36
CA ASN A 24 16.96 12.85 -3.74
C ASN A 24 17.68 12.28 -2.51
N THR A 25 17.30 11.08 -2.08
CA THR A 25 17.80 10.36 -0.90
C THR A 25 18.05 8.90 -1.24
N SER A 26 18.90 8.22 -0.49
CA SER A 26 19.13 6.79 -0.69
C SER A 26 17.91 5.97 -0.25
N PHE A 27 17.77 4.76 -0.78
CA PHE A 27 16.63 3.90 -0.40
C PHE A 27 16.76 3.41 1.05
N GLU A 28 17.97 3.30 1.57
CA GLU A 28 18.28 2.99 2.97
C GLU A 28 17.78 4.10 3.90
N GLN A 29 17.99 5.36 3.53
CA GLN A 29 17.48 6.52 4.28
C GLN A 29 15.95 6.52 4.38
N ILE A 30 15.25 6.04 3.34
CA ILE A 30 13.78 5.86 3.41
C ILE A 30 13.42 4.81 4.47
N GLY A 31 14.19 3.73 4.59
CA GLY A 31 14.02 2.72 5.64
C GLY A 31 14.18 3.31 7.05
N GLU A 32 15.19 4.15 7.24
CA GLU A 32 15.41 4.87 8.50
C GLU A 32 14.27 5.84 8.81
N GLU A 33 13.79 6.60 7.82
CA GLU A 33 12.66 7.51 7.99
C GLU A 33 11.37 6.80 8.38
N ILE A 34 11.11 5.61 7.83
CA ILE A 34 9.95 4.79 8.22
C ILE A 34 10.02 4.46 9.71
N ASN A 35 11.18 4.02 10.19
CA ASN A 35 11.39 3.69 11.60
C ASN A 35 11.28 4.94 12.50
N ASN A 36 11.93 6.05 12.10
CA ASN A 36 11.98 7.28 12.88
C ASN A 36 10.61 7.97 13.00
N ASN A 37 9.76 7.86 11.97
CA ASN A 37 8.43 8.47 11.95
C ASN A 37 7.34 7.55 12.53
N ASN A 38 7.72 6.48 13.25
CA ASN A 38 6.79 5.50 13.85
C ASN A 38 5.82 4.88 12.83
N PHE A 39 6.23 4.76 11.57
CA PHE A 39 5.47 3.99 10.60
C PHE A 39 5.69 2.51 10.86
N LYS A 40 4.60 1.76 10.89
CA LYS A 40 4.66 0.29 10.97
C LYS A 40 4.53 -0.30 9.58
N MET A 41 5.40 -1.26 9.26
CA MET A 41 5.19 -2.13 8.11
C MET A 41 4.04 -3.07 8.40
N LEU A 42 3.04 -3.08 7.50
CA LEU A 42 1.91 -4.00 7.60
C LEU A 42 2.25 -5.32 6.88
N PRO A 43 2.33 -6.46 7.59
CA PRO A 43 2.56 -7.76 6.96
C PRO A 43 1.39 -8.13 6.05
N ILE A 44 1.70 -8.89 4.99
CA ILE A 44 0.68 -9.47 4.12
C ILE A 44 0.34 -10.85 4.69
N THR A 45 -0.94 -11.06 4.95
CA THR A 45 -1.45 -12.31 5.51
C THR A 45 -2.19 -13.12 4.47
N PHE A 46 -2.39 -14.41 4.72
CA PHE A 46 -3.26 -15.22 3.87
C PHE A 46 -4.71 -14.73 3.88
N GLN A 47 -5.18 -14.14 4.98
CA GLN A 47 -6.51 -13.55 5.04
C GLN A 47 -6.69 -12.42 4.00
N ASP A 48 -5.64 -11.64 3.74
CA ASP A 48 -5.67 -10.61 2.71
C ASP A 48 -5.88 -11.24 1.31
N THR A 49 -5.33 -12.42 1.04
CA THR A 49 -5.48 -13.10 -0.26
C THR A 49 -6.89 -13.66 -0.46
N LEU A 50 -7.54 -14.13 0.60
CA LEU A 50 -8.95 -14.55 0.58
C LEU A 50 -9.88 -13.37 0.26
N ILE A 51 -9.58 -12.18 0.79
CA ILE A 51 -10.35 -10.98 0.46
C ILE A 51 -10.07 -10.58 -1.01
N ILE A 52 -8.81 -10.55 -1.45
CA ILE A 52 -8.45 -10.21 -2.84
C ILE A 52 -9.18 -11.08 -3.86
N SER A 53 -9.31 -12.39 -3.60
CA SER A 53 -9.95 -13.33 -4.53
C SER A 53 -11.46 -13.11 -4.68
N SER A 54 -12.10 -12.50 -3.66
CA SER A 54 -13.53 -12.17 -3.66
C SER A 54 -13.84 -10.73 -4.08
N LEU A 55 -12.83 -9.86 -4.17
CA LEU A 55 -13.03 -8.45 -4.55
C LEU A 55 -13.57 -8.32 -5.99
N PRO A 56 -14.60 -7.49 -6.22
CA PRO A 56 -15.08 -7.20 -7.57
C PRO A 56 -13.98 -6.55 -8.43
N PHE A 57 -14.08 -6.73 -9.74
CA PHE A 57 -13.11 -6.21 -10.70
C PHE A 57 -13.47 -4.78 -11.17
N HIS A 58 -13.49 -3.83 -10.26
CA HIS A 58 -13.49 -2.40 -10.62
C HIS A 58 -12.09 -1.92 -11.03
N HIS A 59 -11.03 -2.64 -10.60
CA HIS A 59 -9.65 -2.45 -11.05
C HIS A 59 -8.85 -3.74 -11.05
N ARG A 60 -7.77 -3.72 -11.83
CA ARG A 60 -6.93 -4.90 -12.12
C ARG A 60 -5.52 -4.80 -11.56
N ASP A 61 -5.08 -3.64 -11.04
CA ASP A 61 -3.77 -3.56 -10.42
C ASP A 61 -3.74 -4.41 -9.13
N PRO A 62 -2.83 -5.39 -9.04
CA PRO A 62 -2.77 -6.30 -7.90
C PRO A 62 -2.38 -5.57 -6.60
N PHE A 63 -1.64 -4.46 -6.69
CA PHE A 63 -1.25 -3.69 -5.52
C PHE A 63 -2.44 -2.93 -4.95
N ASP A 64 -3.24 -2.26 -5.77
CA ASP A 64 -4.41 -1.54 -5.27
C ASP A 64 -5.46 -2.51 -4.72
N ARG A 65 -5.63 -3.68 -5.33
CA ARG A 65 -6.48 -4.75 -4.79
C ARG A 65 -6.03 -5.21 -3.42
N LEU A 66 -4.72 -5.35 -3.18
CA LEU A 66 -4.23 -5.63 -1.83
C LEU A 66 -4.48 -4.46 -0.86
N LEU A 67 -4.51 -3.20 -1.30
CA LEU A 67 -4.74 -2.06 -0.38
C LEU A 67 -6.15 -2.14 0.14
N ILE A 68 -7.09 -2.37 -0.77
CA ILE A 68 -8.50 -2.58 -0.46
C ILE A 68 -8.65 -3.76 0.50
N ALA A 69 -8.00 -4.89 0.20
CA ALA A 69 -8.08 -6.08 1.04
C ALA A 69 -7.56 -5.84 2.46
N GLN A 70 -6.40 -5.20 2.62
CA GLN A 70 -5.86 -4.88 3.93
C GLN A 70 -6.70 -3.85 4.69
N SER A 71 -7.25 -2.86 3.99
CA SER A 71 -8.20 -1.90 4.56
C SER A 71 -9.46 -2.57 5.08
N LEU A 72 -10.03 -3.52 4.33
CA LEU A 72 -11.19 -4.32 4.76
C LEU A 72 -10.84 -5.23 5.93
N ASN A 73 -9.74 -5.98 5.83
CA ASN A 73 -9.33 -6.97 6.84
C ASN A 73 -9.06 -6.34 8.21
N ASN A 74 -8.47 -5.14 8.21
CA ASN A 74 -8.05 -4.47 9.44
C ASN A 74 -8.91 -3.25 9.79
N ASN A 75 -9.99 -2.99 9.04
CA ASN A 75 -10.84 -1.81 9.18
C ASN A 75 -10.05 -0.48 9.17
N PHE A 76 -9.04 -0.39 8.30
CA PHE A 76 -8.20 0.80 8.18
C PHE A 76 -8.82 1.84 7.24
N ILE A 77 -8.55 3.10 7.57
CA ILE A 77 -8.79 4.23 6.68
C ILE A 77 -7.62 4.33 5.71
N LEU A 78 -7.89 4.25 4.41
CA LEU A 78 -6.90 4.40 3.36
C LEU A 78 -6.67 5.89 3.07
N ILE A 79 -5.43 6.36 3.21
CA ILE A 79 -5.05 7.72 2.80
C ILE A 79 -4.72 7.69 1.31
N SER A 80 -5.56 8.31 0.48
CA SER A 80 -5.38 8.37 -0.97
C SER A 80 -6.14 9.53 -1.59
N LYS A 81 -5.55 10.17 -2.62
CA LYS A 81 -6.30 11.11 -3.48
C LYS A 81 -7.16 10.41 -4.53
N ASP A 82 -6.90 9.12 -4.75
CA ASP A 82 -7.47 8.38 -5.87
C ASP A 82 -8.91 7.95 -5.57
N LYS A 83 -9.86 8.54 -6.30
CA LYS A 83 -11.29 8.26 -6.18
C LYS A 83 -11.67 6.86 -6.64
N PHE A 84 -10.78 6.15 -7.33
CA PHE A 84 -11.02 4.76 -7.70
C PHE A 84 -11.38 3.90 -6.47
N PHE A 85 -10.77 4.17 -5.32
CA PHE A 85 -11.03 3.43 -4.08
C PHE A 85 -12.46 3.57 -3.56
N ASP A 86 -13.20 4.61 -3.97
CA ASP A 86 -14.60 4.84 -3.59
C ASP A 86 -15.54 3.77 -4.19
N ASN A 87 -15.09 3.02 -5.19
CA ASN A 87 -15.83 1.87 -5.74
C ASN A 87 -15.83 0.64 -4.82
N TYR A 88 -15.14 0.72 -3.69
CA TYR A 88 -15.08 -0.35 -2.69
C TYR A 88 -15.60 0.16 -1.36
N GLN A 89 -16.11 -0.75 -0.52
CA GLN A 89 -16.65 -0.43 0.81
C GLN A 89 -15.54 -0.19 1.84
N ILE A 90 -14.59 0.69 1.54
CA ILE A 90 -13.50 1.10 2.43
C ILE A 90 -13.61 2.59 2.76
N LYS A 91 -13.06 2.99 3.90
CA LYS A 91 -12.98 4.42 4.28
C LYS A 91 -11.75 5.04 3.66
N THR A 92 -11.90 6.17 3.00
CA THR A 92 -10.81 6.95 2.41
C THR A 92 -10.73 8.34 3.03
N ILE A 93 -9.52 8.86 3.20
CA ILE A 93 -9.25 10.28 3.53
C ILE A 93 -8.13 10.80 2.65
N TRP A 94 -8.10 12.12 2.44
CA TRP A 94 -7.07 12.77 1.65
C TRP A 94 -6.30 13.81 2.47
#